data_AF-A0A962V3F1-F1
#
_entry.id   AF-A0A962V3F1-F1
#
_cell.length_a   1.000
_cell.length_b   1.000
_cell.length_c   1.000
_cell.angle_alpha   90.00
_cell.angle_beta   90.00
_cell.angle_gamma   90.00
#
_symmetry.space_group_name_H-M   'P 1'
#
loop_
_entity.id
_entity.type
_entity.pdbx_description
1 polymer ?
#
loop_
_entity_poly.entity_id
_entity_poly.type
_entity_poly.pdbx_seq_one_letter_code
_entity_poly.pdbx_strand_id
1 'polypeptide(L)'
;MMNTSPLIPRAEAILKANDRGGYTIPTARLYPYQWNWDAGFTALGWARIDEARAWHELERLFQGQWYDGMLPHIVFHQSSPDYFPGPEVWGTATKAALPTSGISQPPVNASVTRWLLAAASDTVLAEHQAATLYPKLYAQHRWWHDARDPHHNGLVCTYHPWETGRDNSAEWDAPFAAVPATQTPFQRRDTTLVDSAERPRQHEYQRYIYLVELFRSLDYEPMALYRDSPFKVYDIGINAILARADRDLLSLAERFGSTTEQSSIQAWLEQSKTAFSKLWNAELSCYNGFDVRADTLLALPTSAGFLPLFAGLPDEMQARSMAAELERWRQHVHYLVPSLAPGHPQFEPQRYWRGPVWSIINYMLALGL
;
A
#
# COMPACT_ATOMS: atom_id res chain seq x y z
N MET A 1 -25.96 -15.39 14.83
CA MET A 1 -24.60 -15.19 15.34
C MET A 1 -23.74 -16.35 14.84
N MET A 2 -22.82 -16.13 13.90
CA MET A 2 -21.86 -17.16 13.50
C MET A 2 -21.00 -17.50 14.72
N ASN A 3 -20.85 -18.78 15.02
CA ASN A 3 -20.04 -19.26 16.14
C ASN A 3 -18.56 -19.03 15.82
N THR A 4 -18.00 -17.90 16.23
CA THR A 4 -16.60 -17.47 15.98
C THR A 4 -15.58 -18.23 16.82
N SER A 5 -16.04 -19.14 17.70
CA SER A 5 -15.22 -19.79 18.73
C SER A 5 -13.96 -20.53 18.23
N PRO A 6 -13.89 -21.10 17.00
CA PRO A 6 -12.64 -21.68 16.49
C PRO A 6 -11.78 -20.73 15.62
N LEU A 7 -12.25 -19.52 15.27
CA LEU A 7 -11.57 -18.64 14.31
C LEU A 7 -10.45 -17.81 14.94
N ILE A 8 -10.69 -17.24 16.13
CA ILE A 8 -9.69 -16.41 16.83
C ILE A 8 -8.44 -17.23 17.17
N PRO A 9 -8.54 -18.42 17.83
CA PRO A 9 -7.36 -19.23 18.12
C PRO A 9 -6.58 -19.64 16.86
N ARG A 10 -7.28 -19.87 15.74
CA ARG A 10 -6.65 -20.20 14.46
C ARG A 10 -5.91 -19.00 13.86
N ALA A 11 -6.48 -17.80 13.93
CA ALA A 11 -5.81 -16.57 13.48
C ALA A 11 -4.54 -16.30 14.30
N GLU A 12 -4.61 -16.45 15.63
CA GLU A 12 -3.44 -16.34 16.50
C GLU A 12 -2.35 -17.38 16.15
N ALA A 13 -2.75 -18.62 15.90
CA ALA A 13 -1.82 -19.68 15.52
C ALA A 13 -1.12 -19.36 14.18
N ILE A 14 -1.83 -18.76 13.22
CA ILE A 14 -1.23 -18.31 11.95
C ILE A 14 -0.19 -17.21 12.18
N LEU A 15 -0.51 -16.19 12.99
CA LEU A 15 0.43 -15.11 13.32
C LEU A 15 1.69 -15.67 14.00
N LYS A 16 1.52 -16.52 15.02
CA LYS A 16 2.64 -17.16 15.73
C LYS A 16 3.48 -18.04 14.81
N ALA A 17 2.86 -18.79 13.89
CA ALA A 17 3.58 -19.64 12.93
C ALA A 17 4.38 -18.83 11.89
N ASN A 18 3.94 -17.60 11.59
CA ASN A 18 4.60 -16.70 10.65
C ASN A 18 5.55 -15.69 11.32
N ASP A 19 5.65 -15.66 12.65
CA ASP A 19 6.65 -14.85 13.35
C ASP A 19 8.07 -15.37 13.05
N ARG A 20 9.01 -14.46 12.83
CA ARG A 20 10.42 -14.73 12.56
C ARG A 20 11.34 -13.99 13.54
N GLY A 21 10.89 -13.86 14.78
CA GLY A 21 11.66 -13.22 15.85
C GLY A 21 11.61 -11.71 15.76
N GLY A 22 10.40 -11.17 15.64
CA GLY A 22 10.12 -9.73 15.72
C GLY A 22 9.58 -9.09 14.45
N TYR A 23 9.57 -9.82 13.34
CA TYR A 23 8.79 -9.48 12.15
C TYR A 23 7.96 -10.68 11.72
N THR A 24 6.84 -10.41 11.05
CA THR A 24 5.92 -11.45 10.59
C THR A 24 5.92 -11.51 9.07
N ILE A 25 6.02 -12.71 8.52
CA ILE A 25 5.93 -12.92 7.08
C ILE A 25 4.46 -13.06 6.64
N PRO A 26 4.06 -12.56 5.45
CA PRO A 26 2.67 -12.71 4.99
C PRO A 26 2.26 -14.17 4.80
N THR A 27 3.19 -15.00 4.28
CA THR A 27 2.99 -16.44 4.16
C THR A 27 4.32 -17.18 4.02
N ALA A 28 4.46 -18.28 4.76
CA ALA A 28 5.65 -19.13 4.78
C ALA A 28 6.05 -19.70 3.41
N ARG A 29 5.12 -19.77 2.45
CA ARG A 29 5.37 -20.41 1.15
C ARG A 29 5.86 -19.42 0.08
N LEU A 30 5.40 -18.16 0.10
CA LEU A 30 5.58 -17.23 -1.03
C LEU A 30 6.38 -15.98 -0.68
N TYR A 31 6.21 -15.48 0.54
CA TYR A 31 6.68 -14.16 0.93
C TYR A 31 7.53 -14.31 2.18
N PRO A 32 8.82 -14.63 2.08
CA PRO A 32 9.66 -15.01 3.23
C PRO A 32 10.23 -13.80 4.00
N TYR A 33 9.70 -12.60 3.76
CA TYR A 33 10.22 -11.33 4.25
C TYR A 33 9.12 -10.48 4.88
N GLN A 34 9.51 -9.39 5.54
CA GLN A 34 8.57 -8.41 6.06
C GLN A 34 8.12 -7.47 4.93
N TRP A 35 6.81 -7.34 4.75
CA TRP A 35 6.21 -6.42 3.77
C TRP A 35 5.55 -5.25 4.49
N ASN A 36 5.68 -4.05 3.93
CA ASN A 36 5.35 -2.80 4.63
C ASN A 36 3.90 -2.73 5.10
N TRP A 37 2.93 -2.73 4.18
CA TRP A 37 1.53 -2.60 4.60
C TRP A 37 1.03 -3.85 5.35
N ASP A 38 1.59 -5.04 5.05
CA ASP A 38 1.25 -6.31 5.70
C ASP A 38 1.67 -6.27 7.16
N ALA A 39 2.85 -5.74 7.46
CA ALA A 39 3.35 -5.53 8.82
C ALA A 39 2.45 -4.56 9.61
N GLY A 40 1.95 -3.50 8.96
CA GLY A 40 0.96 -2.59 9.55
C GLY A 40 -0.31 -3.32 10.01
N PHE A 41 -0.94 -4.10 9.12
CA PHE A 41 -2.13 -4.89 9.49
C PHE A 41 -1.83 -6.02 10.48
N THR A 42 -0.65 -6.62 10.37
CA THR A 42 -0.20 -7.68 11.28
C THR A 42 0.01 -7.15 12.70
N ALA A 43 0.53 -5.93 12.85
CA ALA A 43 0.64 -5.27 14.16
C ALA A 43 -0.72 -5.13 14.84
N LEU A 44 -1.80 -4.82 14.10
CA LEU A 44 -3.16 -4.79 14.66
C LEU A 44 -3.61 -6.18 15.14
N GLY A 45 -3.22 -7.24 14.43
CA GLY A 45 -3.45 -8.62 14.86
C GLY A 45 -2.69 -8.95 16.15
N TRP A 46 -1.41 -8.62 16.21
CA TRP A 46 -0.57 -8.81 17.39
C TRP A 46 -1.09 -8.04 18.60
N ALA A 47 -1.64 -6.85 18.43
CA ALA A 47 -2.18 -6.05 19.54
C ALA A 47 -3.34 -6.73 20.28
N ARG A 48 -3.96 -7.77 19.68
CA ARG A 48 -5.00 -8.58 20.33
C ARG A 48 -4.42 -9.74 21.15
N ILE A 49 -3.12 -10.01 21.03
CA ILE A 49 -2.41 -11.16 21.61
C ILE A 49 -1.34 -10.66 22.59
N ASP A 50 -0.50 -9.73 22.14
CA ASP A 50 0.68 -9.18 22.81
C ASP A 50 0.95 -7.76 22.26
N GLU A 51 0.66 -6.74 23.08
CA GLU A 51 0.83 -5.33 22.73
C GLU A 51 2.29 -4.97 22.45
N ALA A 52 3.25 -5.52 23.21
CA ALA A 52 4.66 -5.25 23.00
C ALA A 52 5.14 -5.82 21.66
N ARG A 53 4.66 -7.02 21.30
CA ARG A 53 4.96 -7.62 20.00
C ARG A 53 4.38 -6.83 18.83
N ALA A 54 3.24 -6.18 19.00
CA ALA A 54 2.65 -5.30 17.99
C ALA A 54 3.54 -4.08 17.68
N TRP A 55 4.02 -3.41 18.72
CA TRP A 55 4.96 -2.29 18.58
C TRP A 55 6.28 -2.73 17.96
N HIS A 56 6.79 -3.89 18.38
CA HIS A 56 8.03 -4.45 17.84
C HIS A 56 7.94 -4.79 16.34
N GLU A 57 6.76 -5.19 15.83
CA GLU A 57 6.54 -5.40 14.38
C GLU A 57 6.82 -4.11 13.59
N LEU A 58 6.27 -2.98 14.05
CA LEU A 58 6.48 -1.67 13.43
C LEU A 58 7.92 -1.20 13.60
N GLU A 59 8.51 -1.37 14.78
CA GLU A 59 9.92 -1.04 15.02
C GLU A 59 10.83 -1.76 14.00
N ARG A 60 10.64 -3.07 13.80
CA ARG A 60 11.43 -3.88 12.87
C ARG A 60 11.23 -3.47 11.42
N LEU A 61 10.01 -3.07 11.03
CA LEU A 61 9.73 -2.52 9.70
C LEU A 61 10.53 -1.22 9.48
N PHE A 62 10.49 -0.32 10.45
CA PHE A 62 11.11 1.01 10.37
C PHE A 62 12.64 1.01 10.54
N GLN A 63 13.26 -0.13 10.83
CA GLN A 63 14.70 -0.33 10.67
C GLN A 63 15.12 -0.39 9.19
N GLY A 64 14.18 -0.69 8.27
CA GLY A 64 14.40 -0.65 6.83
C GLY A 64 14.16 0.73 6.20
N GLN A 65 13.75 1.74 6.98
CA GLN A 65 13.52 3.09 6.46
C GLN A 65 14.82 3.67 5.87
N TRP A 66 14.73 4.24 4.68
CA TRP A 66 15.83 4.91 4.02
C TRP A 66 16.18 6.22 4.70
N TYR A 67 17.41 6.69 4.49
CA TYR A 67 17.90 7.93 5.09
C TYR A 67 17.13 9.19 4.66
N ASP A 68 16.45 9.15 3.51
CA ASP A 68 15.61 10.23 2.99
C ASP A 68 14.16 10.20 3.53
N GLY A 69 13.78 9.14 4.23
CA GLY A 69 12.44 8.93 4.79
C GLY A 69 11.62 7.84 4.09
N MET A 70 12.01 7.36 2.90
CA MET A 70 11.26 6.29 2.21
C MET A 70 11.13 5.05 3.09
N LEU A 71 9.92 4.51 3.24
CA LEU A 71 9.73 3.19 3.84
C LEU A 71 9.51 2.14 2.73
N PRO A 72 10.50 1.29 2.44
CA PRO A 72 10.43 0.33 1.34
C PRO A 72 9.32 -0.70 1.55
N HIS A 73 8.79 -1.25 0.45
CA HIS A 73 7.74 -2.27 0.51
C HIS A 73 8.24 -3.60 1.08
N ILE A 74 9.56 -3.89 1.02
CA ILE A 74 10.17 -5.10 1.59
C ILE A 74 11.41 -4.75 2.41
N VAL A 75 11.51 -5.35 3.61
CA VAL A 75 12.73 -5.40 4.42
C VAL A 75 13.28 -6.82 4.44
N PHE A 76 14.51 -6.99 3.96
CA PHE A 76 15.16 -8.29 3.83
C PHE A 76 15.97 -8.61 5.10
N HIS A 77 15.29 -9.17 6.12
CA HIS A 77 15.91 -9.51 7.41
C HIS A 77 16.85 -10.73 7.36
N GLN A 78 16.71 -11.57 6.35
CA GLN A 78 17.51 -12.77 6.14
C GLN A 78 17.66 -13.05 4.65
N SER A 79 18.61 -13.90 4.25
CA SER A 79 18.69 -14.36 2.87
C SER A 79 17.67 -15.47 2.62
N SER A 80 16.91 -15.39 1.53
CA SER A 80 16.08 -16.49 1.02
C SER A 80 16.33 -16.69 -0.48
N PRO A 81 16.85 -17.86 -0.89
CA PRO A 81 17.13 -18.16 -2.30
C PRO A 81 15.86 -18.33 -3.14
N ASP A 82 14.71 -18.53 -2.49
CA ASP A 82 13.43 -18.86 -3.13
C ASP A 82 12.58 -17.62 -3.46
N TYR A 83 13.10 -16.40 -3.22
CA TYR A 83 12.41 -15.15 -3.54
C TYR A 83 13.14 -14.37 -4.63
N PHE A 84 12.37 -13.83 -5.58
CA PHE A 84 12.86 -12.95 -6.64
C PHE A 84 11.85 -11.82 -6.90
N PRO A 85 12.28 -10.55 -7.04
CA PRO A 85 13.66 -10.06 -7.02
C PRO A 85 14.23 -9.86 -5.59
N GLY A 86 15.42 -10.43 -5.33
CA GLY A 86 16.12 -10.29 -4.04
C GLY A 86 16.97 -9.01 -3.92
N PRO A 87 17.65 -8.79 -2.78
CA PRO A 87 18.41 -7.57 -2.49
C PRO A 87 19.40 -7.14 -3.58
N GLU A 88 20.11 -8.10 -4.17
CA GLU A 88 21.11 -7.89 -5.22
C GLU A 88 20.51 -7.26 -6.49
N VAL A 89 19.26 -7.60 -6.80
CA VAL A 89 18.54 -7.07 -7.96
C VAL A 89 18.16 -5.62 -7.71
N TRP A 90 17.69 -5.31 -6.50
CA TRP A 90 17.34 -3.96 -6.09
C TRP A 90 18.58 -3.05 -5.98
N GLY A 91 19.71 -3.53 -5.46
CA GLY A 91 20.95 -2.75 -5.41
C GLY A 91 20.86 -1.50 -4.53
N THR A 92 20.21 -1.61 -3.37
CA THR A 92 19.86 -0.49 -2.47
C THR A 92 20.70 -0.45 -1.19
N ALA A 93 21.81 -1.19 -1.14
CA ALA A 93 22.61 -1.38 0.07
C ALA A 93 23.13 -0.08 0.72
N THR A 94 23.23 1.01 -0.04
CA THR A 94 23.67 2.33 0.45
C THR A 94 22.53 3.22 0.93
N LYS A 95 21.27 2.82 0.72
CA LYS A 95 20.10 3.68 0.95
C LYS A 95 19.50 3.56 2.35
N ALA A 96 19.76 2.46 3.04
CA ALA A 96 19.27 2.17 4.40
C ALA A 96 20.28 1.34 5.19
N ALA A 97 20.02 1.16 6.49
CA ALA A 97 20.85 0.31 7.35
C ALA A 97 20.68 -1.20 7.07
N LEU A 98 19.50 -1.61 6.60
CA LEU A 98 19.19 -2.99 6.22
C LEU A 98 19.04 -3.10 4.70
N PRO A 99 19.30 -4.29 4.10
CA PRO A 99 18.94 -4.53 2.72
C PRO A 99 17.42 -4.44 2.56
N THR A 100 16.97 -3.66 1.58
CA THR A 100 15.55 -3.43 1.33
C THR A 100 15.25 -3.40 -0.16
N SER A 101 13.98 -3.45 -0.54
CA SER A 101 13.59 -3.12 -1.91
C SER A 101 13.81 -1.64 -2.24
N GLY A 102 13.68 -1.27 -3.51
CA GLY A 102 13.83 0.11 -4.00
C GLY A 102 12.54 0.89 -4.27
N ILE A 103 11.39 0.36 -3.84
CA ILE A 103 10.07 0.98 -4.04
C ILE A 103 9.25 0.93 -2.75
N SER A 104 8.21 1.77 -2.64
CA SER A 104 7.37 1.92 -1.43
C SER A 104 6.04 1.12 -1.54
N GLN A 105 5.16 1.21 -0.54
CA GLN A 105 3.83 0.57 -0.47
C GLN A 105 2.82 1.52 0.22
N PRO A 106 1.48 1.33 0.16
CA PRO A 106 0.54 2.31 0.70
C PRO A 106 0.80 2.61 2.20
N PRO A 107 0.87 3.89 2.60
CA PRO A 107 1.38 4.32 3.90
C PRO A 107 0.35 4.17 5.03
N VAL A 108 0.02 2.94 5.43
CA VAL A 108 -0.97 2.67 6.50
C VAL A 108 -0.44 2.93 7.92
N ASN A 109 0.86 3.12 8.09
CA ASN A 109 1.53 2.99 9.39
C ASN A 109 1.20 4.13 10.38
N ALA A 110 0.89 5.34 9.92
CA ALA A 110 0.45 6.41 10.82
C ALA A 110 -0.94 6.10 11.40
N SER A 111 -1.86 5.61 10.57
CA SER A 111 -3.18 5.12 11.02
C SER A 111 -3.05 3.97 12.00
N VAL A 112 -2.25 2.96 11.68
CA VAL A 112 -2.00 1.81 12.56
C VAL A 112 -1.43 2.27 13.90
N THR A 113 -0.41 3.13 13.89
CA THR A 113 0.22 3.67 15.12
C THR A 113 -0.80 4.40 15.99
N ARG A 114 -1.61 5.27 15.40
CA ARG A 114 -2.67 5.99 16.11
C ARG A 114 -3.70 5.03 16.71
N TRP A 115 -4.09 3.98 15.99
CA TRP A 115 -5.07 3.00 16.50
C TRP A 115 -4.49 2.15 17.63
N LEU A 116 -3.23 1.72 17.52
CA LEU A 116 -2.53 1.01 18.61
C LEU A 116 -2.46 1.89 19.87
N LEU A 117 -2.09 3.16 19.72
CA LEU A 117 -2.05 4.11 20.83
C LEU A 117 -3.42 4.32 21.47
N ALA A 118 -4.48 4.45 20.65
CA ALA A 118 -5.84 4.66 21.14
C ALA A 118 -6.45 3.42 21.82
N ALA A 119 -6.03 2.22 21.42
CA ALA A 119 -6.56 0.95 21.94
C ALA A 119 -5.67 0.32 23.04
N ALA A 120 -4.58 0.97 23.44
CA ALA A 120 -3.58 0.43 24.34
C ALA A 120 -4.11 0.17 25.76
N SER A 121 -3.81 -1.01 26.30
CA SER A 121 -3.99 -1.33 27.72
C SER A 121 -2.78 -0.88 28.52
N ASP A 122 -1.56 -1.09 28.00
CA ASP A 122 -0.33 -0.52 28.54
C ASP A 122 -0.06 0.85 27.91
N THR A 123 -0.67 1.89 28.52
CA THR A 123 -0.59 3.26 28.01
C THR A 123 0.81 3.85 28.09
N VAL A 124 1.65 3.42 29.03
CA VAL A 124 3.03 3.90 29.18
C VAL A 124 3.89 3.35 28.06
N LEU A 125 3.79 2.05 27.78
CA LEU A 125 4.47 1.43 26.64
C LEU A 125 4.03 2.07 25.33
N ALA A 126 2.72 2.17 25.10
CA ALA A 126 2.18 2.70 23.86
C ALA A 126 2.57 4.16 23.63
N GLU A 127 2.57 4.98 24.67
CA GLU A 127 3.01 6.37 24.59
C GLU A 127 4.46 6.49 24.19
N HIS A 128 5.33 5.71 24.86
CA HIS A 128 6.75 5.70 24.56
C HIS A 128 7.01 5.25 23.12
N GLN A 129 6.41 4.14 22.70
CA GLN A 129 6.61 3.58 21.37
C GLN A 129 6.08 4.51 20.27
N ALA A 130 4.89 5.10 20.45
CA ALA A 130 4.34 6.06 19.49
C ALA A 130 5.21 7.32 19.39
N ALA A 131 5.70 7.87 20.52
CA ALA A 131 6.60 9.01 20.53
C ALA A 131 7.94 8.70 19.82
N THR A 132 8.50 7.51 20.04
CA THR A 132 9.72 7.05 19.36
C THR A 132 9.53 6.87 17.85
N LEU A 133 8.36 6.38 17.43
CA LEU A 133 8.06 6.12 16.02
C LEU A 133 7.65 7.38 15.25
N TYR A 134 7.07 8.38 15.91
CA TYR A 134 6.53 9.59 15.28
C TYR A 134 7.51 10.30 14.32
N PRO A 135 8.77 10.59 14.67
CA PRO A 135 9.69 11.27 13.75
C PRO A 135 9.93 10.49 12.45
N LYS A 136 9.90 9.15 12.53
CA LYS A 136 10.04 8.26 11.38
C LYS A 136 8.79 8.26 10.51
N LEU A 137 7.60 8.28 11.11
CA LEU A 137 6.33 8.45 10.40
C LEU A 137 6.28 9.80 9.68
N TYR A 138 6.63 10.89 10.35
CA TYR A 138 6.70 12.21 9.73
C TYR A 138 7.67 12.23 8.54
N ALA A 139 8.87 11.65 8.69
CA ALA A 139 9.83 11.53 7.59
C ALA A 139 9.29 10.72 6.40
N GLN A 140 8.53 9.64 6.65
CA GLN A 140 7.89 8.85 5.61
C GLN A 140 6.85 9.66 4.83
N HIS A 141 6.01 10.41 5.52
CA HIS A 141 4.97 11.22 4.89
C HIS A 141 5.56 12.40 4.12
N ARG A 142 6.55 13.08 4.70
CA ARG A 142 7.31 14.11 3.99
C ARG A 142 7.94 13.55 2.71
N TRP A 143 8.54 12.36 2.78
CA TRP A 143 9.08 11.72 1.58
C TRP A 143 8.00 11.47 0.51
N TRP A 144 6.80 11.03 0.87
CA TRP A 144 5.70 10.89 -0.09
C TRP A 144 5.39 12.23 -0.77
N HIS A 145 5.18 13.30 0.00
CA HIS A 145 4.80 14.60 -0.53
C HIS A 145 5.93 15.32 -1.28
N ASP A 146 7.19 15.09 -0.94
CA ASP A 146 8.34 15.74 -1.60
C ASP A 146 8.84 14.92 -2.80
N ALA A 147 9.05 13.61 -2.62
CA ALA A 147 9.67 12.75 -3.62
C ALA A 147 8.69 12.26 -4.69
N ARG A 148 7.39 12.15 -4.35
CA ARG A 148 6.35 11.63 -5.26
C ARG A 148 5.40 12.70 -5.78
N ASP A 149 5.41 13.90 -5.20
CA ASP A 149 4.72 15.07 -5.73
C ASP A 149 5.68 16.27 -5.87
N PRO A 150 6.70 16.18 -6.74
CA PRO A 150 7.72 17.23 -6.88
C PRO A 150 7.20 18.56 -7.43
N HIS A 151 5.92 18.62 -7.80
CA HIS A 151 5.26 19.85 -8.26
C HIS A 151 4.18 20.34 -7.28
N HIS A 152 4.01 19.66 -6.14
CA HIS A 152 3.03 20.00 -5.12
C HIS A 152 1.60 20.16 -5.68
N ASN A 153 1.22 19.22 -6.56
CA ASN A 153 -0.09 19.14 -7.19
C ASN A 153 -1.17 18.54 -6.26
N GLY A 154 -0.79 18.04 -5.08
CA GLY A 154 -1.65 17.39 -4.10
C GLY A 154 -1.89 15.91 -4.38
N LEU A 155 -1.15 15.30 -5.32
CA LEU A 155 -1.25 13.87 -5.62
C LEU A 155 0.14 13.26 -5.81
N VAL A 156 0.39 12.18 -5.10
CA VAL A 156 1.65 11.45 -5.19
C VAL A 156 1.65 10.48 -6.37
N CYS A 157 2.76 10.47 -7.11
CA CYS A 157 2.96 9.65 -8.27
C CYS A 157 3.56 8.28 -7.90
N THR A 158 3.00 7.26 -8.54
CA THR A 158 3.44 5.86 -8.44
C THR A 158 4.21 5.49 -9.69
N TYR A 159 5.37 4.88 -9.51
CA TYR A 159 6.27 4.54 -10.61
C TYR A 159 6.31 3.06 -10.93
N HIS A 160 5.81 2.21 -10.03
CA HIS A 160 5.76 0.76 -10.25
C HIS A 160 4.43 0.17 -9.77
N PRO A 161 3.77 -0.74 -10.53
CA PRO A 161 2.51 -1.35 -10.11
C PRO A 161 2.54 -2.01 -8.72
N TRP A 162 3.62 -2.69 -8.35
CA TRP A 162 3.85 -3.27 -7.01
C TRP A 162 3.74 -2.26 -5.85
N GLU A 163 3.99 -0.98 -6.08
CA GLU A 163 3.84 0.02 -5.01
C GLU A 163 2.41 0.18 -4.55
N THR A 164 1.46 -0.10 -5.44
CA THR A 164 0.03 0.05 -5.16
C THR A 164 -0.50 -1.06 -4.25
N GLY A 165 0.30 -2.13 -4.05
CA GLY A 165 -0.14 -3.38 -3.44
C GLY A 165 -1.12 -4.17 -4.32
N ARG A 166 -1.37 -3.72 -5.56
CA ARG A 166 -2.40 -4.22 -6.48
C ARG A 166 -1.80 -4.60 -7.83
N ASP A 167 -0.79 -5.45 -7.78
CA ASP A 167 0.24 -5.66 -8.82
C ASP A 167 -0.27 -5.81 -10.26
N ASN A 168 -1.36 -6.55 -10.46
CA ASN A 168 -1.93 -6.86 -11.77
C ASN A 168 -3.36 -6.30 -11.94
N SER A 169 -3.72 -5.25 -11.19
CA SER A 169 -4.98 -4.52 -11.40
C SER A 169 -5.12 -4.15 -12.88
N ALA A 170 -6.35 -4.22 -13.39
CA ALA A 170 -6.66 -3.83 -14.76
C ALA A 170 -6.35 -2.34 -15.02
N GLU A 171 -6.30 -1.50 -13.98
CA GLU A 171 -5.92 -0.08 -14.08
C GLU A 171 -4.54 0.13 -14.67
N TRP A 172 -3.65 -0.85 -14.50
CA TRP A 172 -2.27 -0.73 -14.96
C TRP A 172 -2.10 -1.18 -16.41
N ASP A 173 -3.08 -1.84 -17.03
CA ASP A 173 -2.91 -2.44 -18.37
C ASP A 173 -2.46 -1.43 -19.42
N ALA A 174 -3.14 -0.28 -19.51
CA ALA A 174 -2.79 0.77 -20.45
C ALA A 174 -1.48 1.50 -20.09
N PRO A 175 -1.28 2.02 -18.87
CA PRO A 175 -0.01 2.66 -18.49
C PRO A 175 1.19 1.72 -18.62
N PHE A 176 1.00 0.43 -18.33
CA PHE A 176 2.06 -0.56 -18.35
C PHE A 176 2.37 -1.10 -19.75
N ALA A 177 1.46 -0.91 -20.72
CA ALA A 177 1.70 -1.30 -22.12
C ALA A 177 2.89 -0.56 -22.74
N ALA A 178 3.13 0.69 -22.32
CA ALA A 178 4.24 1.52 -22.78
C ALA A 178 5.58 1.20 -22.11
N VAL A 179 5.60 0.36 -21.08
CA VAL A 179 6.83 -0.01 -20.37
C VAL A 179 7.63 -1.01 -21.20
N PRO A 180 8.93 -0.75 -21.46
CA PRO A 180 9.79 -1.70 -22.14
C PRO A 180 9.97 -3.00 -21.34
N ALA A 181 10.27 -4.09 -22.05
CA ALA A 181 10.66 -5.35 -21.42
C ALA A 181 12.17 -5.35 -21.14
N THR A 182 12.58 -5.87 -19.98
CA THR A 182 14.00 -6.12 -19.70
C THR A 182 14.58 -7.11 -20.71
N GLN A 183 15.85 -6.90 -21.06
CA GLN A 183 16.64 -7.86 -21.84
C GLN A 183 17.44 -8.81 -20.93
N THR A 184 17.50 -8.53 -19.63
CA THR A 184 18.23 -9.33 -18.66
C THR A 184 17.48 -10.65 -18.41
N PRO A 185 18.12 -11.81 -18.61
CA PRO A 185 17.50 -13.09 -18.28
C PRO A 185 17.27 -13.22 -16.78
N PHE A 186 16.09 -13.71 -16.37
CA PHE A 186 15.78 -14.04 -14.99
C PHE A 186 14.84 -15.25 -14.89
N GLN A 187 14.85 -15.91 -13.74
CA GLN A 187 13.93 -17.00 -13.43
C GLN A 187 12.93 -16.55 -12.36
N ARG A 188 11.63 -16.65 -12.68
CA ARG A 188 10.56 -16.40 -11.71
C ARG A 188 10.51 -17.53 -10.68
N ARG A 189 10.34 -17.16 -9.41
CA ARG A 189 10.16 -18.10 -8.30
C ARG A 189 8.71 -18.22 -7.85
N ASP A 190 7.88 -17.20 -8.09
CA ASP A 190 6.48 -17.19 -7.65
C ASP A 190 5.62 -18.27 -8.33
N THR A 191 5.84 -18.50 -9.64
CA THR A 191 5.12 -19.53 -10.41
C THR A 191 5.54 -20.97 -10.12
N THR A 192 6.66 -21.17 -9.41
CA THR A 192 7.03 -22.51 -8.93
C THR A 192 6.32 -22.86 -7.61
N LEU A 193 5.69 -21.87 -6.99
CA LEU A 193 5.12 -21.99 -5.64
C LEU A 193 3.60 -21.92 -5.65
N VAL A 194 2.95 -21.30 -6.64
CA VAL A 194 1.48 -21.22 -6.81
C VAL A 194 1.13 -21.45 -8.28
N ASP A 195 -0.12 -21.84 -8.56
CA ASP A 195 -0.62 -21.98 -9.93
C ASP A 195 -0.41 -20.69 -10.74
N SER A 196 0.20 -20.84 -11.91
CA SER A 196 0.44 -19.75 -12.85
C SER A 196 -0.82 -19.00 -13.27
N ALA A 197 -2.00 -19.64 -13.27
CA ALA A 197 -3.28 -19.01 -13.58
C ALA A 197 -3.69 -17.93 -12.56
N GLU A 198 -3.17 -18.03 -11.33
CA GLU A 198 -3.44 -17.08 -10.24
C GLU A 198 -2.40 -15.93 -10.20
N ARG A 199 -1.41 -15.92 -11.10
CA ARG A 199 -0.24 -15.01 -11.05
C ARG A 199 -0.15 -14.08 -12.28
N PRO A 200 0.66 -13.00 -12.22
CA PRO A 200 1.00 -12.20 -13.39
C PRO A 200 1.69 -13.06 -14.47
N ARG A 201 1.53 -12.69 -15.75
CA ARG A 201 2.12 -13.37 -16.90
C ARG A 201 3.62 -13.01 -17.04
N GLN A 202 4.35 -13.81 -17.80
CA GLN A 202 5.79 -13.61 -18.01
C GLN A 202 6.14 -12.23 -18.59
N HIS A 203 5.37 -11.77 -19.59
CA HIS A 203 5.60 -10.45 -20.20
C HIS A 203 5.36 -9.29 -19.22
N GLU A 204 4.45 -9.47 -18.26
CA GLU A 204 4.24 -8.48 -17.19
C GLU A 204 5.48 -8.42 -16.29
N TYR A 205 6.03 -9.58 -15.92
CA TYR A 205 7.28 -9.66 -15.14
C TYR A 205 8.50 -9.05 -15.83
N GLN A 206 8.63 -9.20 -17.15
CA GLN A 206 9.74 -8.57 -17.89
C GLN A 206 9.71 -7.03 -17.78
N ARG A 207 8.52 -6.45 -17.74
CA ARG A 207 8.34 -5.01 -17.57
C ARG A 207 8.53 -4.57 -16.11
N TYR A 208 8.13 -5.39 -15.13
CA TYR A 208 8.43 -5.09 -13.72
C TYR A 208 9.94 -5.01 -13.49
N ILE A 209 10.69 -6.00 -13.99
CA ILE A 209 12.15 -6.01 -13.83
C ILE A 209 12.83 -4.86 -14.59
N TYR A 210 12.31 -4.47 -15.76
CA TYR A 210 12.80 -3.27 -16.45
C TYR A 210 12.71 -2.01 -15.57
N LEU A 211 11.58 -1.80 -14.87
CA LEU A 211 11.43 -0.67 -13.97
C LEU A 211 12.43 -0.73 -12.80
N VAL A 212 12.66 -1.91 -12.22
CA VAL A 212 13.69 -2.08 -11.16
C VAL A 212 15.08 -1.69 -11.67
N GLU A 213 15.45 -2.15 -12.87
CA GLU A 213 16.74 -1.81 -13.49
C GLU A 213 16.86 -0.32 -13.78
N LEU A 214 15.81 0.30 -14.32
CA LEU A 214 15.76 1.74 -14.57
C LEU A 214 15.95 2.52 -13.27
N PHE A 215 15.21 2.18 -12.20
CA PHE A 215 15.30 2.91 -10.94
C PHE A 215 16.69 2.80 -10.32
N ARG A 216 17.27 1.61 -10.37
CA ARG A 216 18.66 1.39 -9.94
C ARG A 216 19.64 2.22 -10.78
N SER A 217 19.46 2.30 -12.11
CA SER A 217 20.32 3.10 -12.99
C SER A 217 20.24 4.60 -12.72
N LEU A 218 19.11 5.07 -12.18
CA LEU A 218 18.86 6.45 -11.76
C LEU A 218 19.20 6.69 -10.28
N ASP A 219 19.86 5.73 -9.62
CA ASP A 219 20.17 5.74 -8.19
C ASP A 219 18.94 6.04 -7.30
N TYR A 220 17.75 5.68 -7.76
CA TYR A 220 16.47 5.95 -7.08
C TYR A 220 16.24 7.45 -6.79
N GLU A 221 16.87 8.36 -7.53
CA GLU A 221 16.76 9.80 -7.29
C GLU A 221 15.35 10.30 -7.67
N PRO A 222 14.60 10.94 -6.75
CA PRO A 222 13.19 11.28 -6.95
C PRO A 222 12.88 12.06 -8.23
N MET A 223 13.66 13.10 -8.56
CA MET A 223 13.40 13.94 -9.73
C MET A 223 13.70 13.19 -11.03
N ALA A 224 14.75 12.37 -11.06
CA ALA A 224 15.07 11.49 -12.16
C ALA A 224 13.98 10.45 -12.39
N LEU A 225 13.46 9.83 -11.33
CA LEU A 225 12.32 8.90 -11.42
C LEU A 225 11.07 9.59 -11.98
N TYR A 226 10.73 10.78 -11.47
CA TYR A 226 9.60 11.56 -11.97
C TYR A 226 9.72 11.94 -13.45
N ARG A 227 10.93 12.31 -13.88
CA ARG A 227 11.22 12.68 -15.27
C ARG A 227 11.18 11.46 -16.20
N ASP A 228 11.87 10.39 -15.83
CA ASP A 228 12.26 9.33 -16.77
C ASP A 228 11.41 8.06 -16.68
N SER A 229 10.59 7.88 -15.62
CA SER A 229 9.78 6.67 -15.49
C SER A 229 8.74 6.56 -16.64
N PRO A 230 8.66 5.39 -17.33
CA PRO A 230 7.65 5.13 -18.34
C PRO A 230 6.30 4.76 -17.75
N PHE A 231 6.22 4.44 -16.45
CA PHE A 231 4.99 4.24 -15.70
C PHE A 231 4.85 5.36 -14.68
N LYS A 232 3.81 6.20 -14.82
CA LYS A 232 3.54 7.33 -13.91
C LYS A 232 2.05 7.46 -13.73
N VAL A 233 1.56 7.06 -12.57
CA VAL A 233 0.13 7.11 -12.25
C VAL A 233 -0.10 7.77 -10.91
N TYR A 234 -1.13 8.60 -10.82
CA TYR A 234 -1.72 8.97 -9.54
C TYR A 234 -2.65 7.82 -9.14
N ASP A 235 -2.13 6.83 -8.40
CA ASP A 235 -2.92 5.71 -7.89
C ASP A 235 -3.93 6.21 -6.87
N ILE A 236 -5.22 5.93 -7.10
CA ILE A 236 -6.29 6.32 -6.19
C ILE A 236 -6.16 5.65 -4.82
N GLY A 237 -5.64 4.42 -4.77
CA GLY A 237 -5.47 3.67 -3.54
C GLY A 237 -4.42 4.28 -2.62
N ILE A 238 -3.18 4.45 -3.11
CA ILE A 238 -2.10 5.13 -2.38
C ILE A 238 -2.53 6.51 -1.92
N ASN A 239 -3.08 7.33 -2.82
CA ASN A 239 -3.44 8.71 -2.49
C ASN A 239 -4.55 8.78 -1.42
N ALA A 240 -5.53 7.89 -1.44
CA ALA A 240 -6.59 7.86 -0.43
C ALA A 240 -6.05 7.36 0.93
N ILE A 241 -5.20 6.33 0.91
CA ILE A 241 -4.55 5.80 2.12
C ILE A 241 -3.61 6.85 2.73
N LEU A 242 -2.85 7.58 1.90
CA LEU A 242 -1.99 8.67 2.34
C LEU A 242 -2.81 9.80 2.96
N ALA A 243 -3.89 10.27 2.33
CA ALA A 243 -4.74 11.31 2.90
C ALA A 243 -5.37 10.89 4.25
N ARG A 244 -5.77 9.62 4.38
CA ARG A 244 -6.20 9.07 5.68
C ARG A 244 -5.06 9.11 6.70
N ALA A 245 -3.89 8.62 6.30
CA ALA A 245 -2.74 8.50 7.17
C ALA A 245 -2.17 9.88 7.56
N ASP A 246 -2.24 10.91 6.70
CA ASP A 246 -1.87 12.30 6.99
C ASP A 246 -2.78 12.88 8.08
N ARG A 247 -4.08 12.60 8.03
CA ARG A 247 -5.02 13.02 9.08
C ARG A 247 -4.71 12.32 10.41
N ASP A 248 -4.38 11.04 10.38
CA ASP A 248 -3.98 10.30 11.57
C ASP A 248 -2.59 10.76 12.08
N LEU A 249 -1.68 11.14 11.18
CA LEU A 249 -0.38 11.72 11.50
C LEU A 249 -0.53 13.11 12.13
N LEU A 250 -1.47 13.94 11.67
CA LEU A 250 -1.77 15.24 12.29
C LEU A 250 -2.17 15.05 13.76
N SER A 251 -3.03 14.08 14.05
CA SER A 251 -3.42 13.73 15.43
C SER A 251 -2.23 13.25 16.27
N LEU A 252 -1.25 12.56 15.68
CA LEU A 252 0.01 12.21 16.36
C LEU A 252 0.91 13.44 16.54
N ALA A 253 0.96 14.34 15.55
CA ALA A 253 1.76 15.56 15.58
C ALA A 253 1.26 16.58 16.61
N GLU A 254 -0.04 16.62 16.90
CA GLU A 254 -0.62 17.37 18.01
C GLU A 254 -0.06 16.93 19.37
N ARG A 255 0.32 15.65 19.48
CA ARG A 255 0.82 15.04 20.72
C ARG A 255 2.33 15.02 20.82
N PHE A 256 3.02 14.74 19.72
CA PHE A 256 4.47 14.47 19.69
C PHE A 256 5.26 15.40 18.78
N GLY A 257 4.57 16.20 17.95
CA GLY A 257 5.17 17.03 16.91
C GLY A 257 5.28 18.50 17.26
N SER A 258 5.98 19.23 16.40
CA SER A 258 6.07 20.69 16.44
C SER A 258 4.93 21.36 15.67
N THR A 259 4.66 22.64 15.95
CA THR A 259 3.69 23.44 15.19
C THR A 259 4.01 23.53 13.70
N THR A 260 5.29 23.51 13.34
CA THR A 260 5.73 23.49 11.94
C THR A 260 5.33 22.20 11.24
N GLU A 261 5.56 21.05 11.88
CA GLU A 261 5.15 19.74 11.33
C GLU A 261 3.63 19.65 11.19
N GLN A 262 2.86 20.11 12.19
CA GLN A 262 1.40 20.16 12.12
C GLN A 262 0.92 21.02 10.94
N SER A 263 1.56 22.16 10.70
CA SER A 263 1.22 23.06 9.59
C SER A 263 1.55 22.45 8.23
N SER A 264 2.68 21.74 8.10
CA SER A 264 3.02 20.98 6.90
C SER A 264 1.99 19.90 6.59
N ILE A 265 1.58 19.12 7.60
CA ILE A 265 0.58 18.06 7.44
C ILE A 265 -0.78 18.64 7.04
N GLN A 266 -1.20 19.76 7.65
CA GLN A 266 -2.44 20.43 7.26
C GLN A 266 -2.40 20.91 5.80
N ALA A 267 -1.26 21.43 5.34
CA ALA A 267 -1.10 21.84 3.95
C ALA A 267 -1.24 20.66 2.97
N TRP A 268 -0.64 19.51 3.29
CA TRP A 268 -0.78 18.28 2.50
C TRP A 268 -2.25 17.81 2.41
N LEU A 269 -2.99 17.87 3.51
CA LEU A 269 -4.41 17.52 3.56
C LEU A 269 -5.27 18.42 2.66
N GLU A 270 -5.07 19.73 2.71
CA GLU A 270 -5.83 20.69 1.88
C GLU A 270 -5.51 20.53 0.38
N GLN A 271 -4.23 20.32 0.04
CA GLN A 271 -3.80 20.06 -1.34
C GLN A 271 -4.42 18.77 -1.87
N SER A 272 -4.35 17.69 -1.08
CA SER A 272 -4.93 16.39 -1.45
C SER A 272 -6.44 16.50 -1.66
N LYS A 273 -7.16 17.12 -0.71
CA LYS A 273 -8.61 17.33 -0.83
C LYS A 273 -8.99 18.07 -2.11
N THR A 274 -8.23 19.12 -2.44
CA THR A 274 -8.45 19.89 -3.67
C THR A 274 -8.22 19.02 -4.91
N ALA A 275 -7.14 18.26 -4.96
CA ALA A 275 -6.78 17.44 -6.10
C ALA A 275 -7.77 16.28 -6.33
N PHE A 276 -8.25 15.64 -5.26
CA PHE A 276 -9.24 14.54 -5.32
C PHE A 276 -10.56 14.94 -5.97
N SER A 277 -10.96 16.22 -5.92
CA SER A 277 -12.18 16.69 -6.58
C SER A 277 -12.19 16.41 -8.10
N LYS A 278 -11.01 16.30 -8.72
CA LYS A 278 -10.83 16.02 -10.15
C LYS A 278 -10.82 14.53 -10.50
N LEU A 279 -10.79 13.65 -9.50
CA LEU A 279 -10.68 12.20 -9.67
C LEU A 279 -12.02 11.48 -9.57
N TRP A 280 -13.10 12.20 -9.26
CA TRP A 280 -14.45 11.63 -9.18
C TRP A 280 -14.99 11.29 -10.58
N ASN A 281 -15.45 10.06 -10.76
CA ASN A 281 -16.12 9.62 -11.97
C ASN A 281 -17.60 9.34 -11.66
N ALA A 282 -18.46 10.26 -12.11
CA ALA A 282 -19.89 10.17 -11.86
C ALA A 282 -20.56 8.97 -12.56
N GLU A 283 -20.05 8.55 -13.73
CA GLU A 283 -20.61 7.41 -14.47
C GLU A 283 -20.36 6.08 -13.75
N LEU A 284 -19.19 5.95 -13.13
CA LEU A 284 -18.81 4.75 -12.37
C LEU A 284 -19.17 4.83 -10.89
N SER A 285 -19.66 5.98 -10.40
CA SER A 285 -19.96 6.22 -8.98
C SER A 285 -18.79 5.90 -8.05
N CYS A 286 -17.56 6.13 -8.50
CA CYS A 286 -16.34 5.91 -7.74
C CYS A 286 -15.26 6.91 -8.17
N TYR A 287 -14.16 6.95 -7.42
CA TYR A 287 -12.98 7.69 -7.86
C TYR A 287 -12.09 6.82 -8.75
N ASN A 288 -11.34 7.45 -9.63
CA ASN A 288 -10.36 6.78 -10.47
C ASN A 288 -8.97 7.40 -10.30
N GLY A 289 -7.94 6.60 -10.51
CA GLY A 289 -6.58 7.11 -10.65
C GLY A 289 -6.41 7.89 -11.95
N PHE A 290 -5.21 8.40 -12.18
CA PHE A 290 -4.89 9.19 -13.37
C PHE A 290 -3.58 8.72 -13.99
N ASP A 291 -3.55 8.51 -15.30
CA ASP A 291 -2.32 8.27 -16.06
C ASP A 291 -1.69 9.62 -16.40
N VAL A 292 -0.56 9.92 -15.77
CA VAL A 292 0.14 11.21 -15.91
C VAL A 292 0.75 11.37 -17.31
N ARG A 293 1.09 10.27 -17.98
CA ARG A 293 1.69 10.32 -19.33
C ARG A 293 0.64 10.46 -20.41
N ALA A 294 -0.47 9.75 -20.26
CA ALA A 294 -1.57 9.80 -21.20
C ALA A 294 -2.55 10.97 -20.94
N ASP A 295 -2.38 11.70 -19.82
CA ASP A 295 -3.22 12.81 -19.40
C ASP A 295 -4.71 12.42 -19.35
N THR A 296 -5.00 11.27 -18.74
CA THR A 296 -6.35 10.71 -18.72
C THR A 296 -6.67 9.95 -17.44
N LEU A 297 -7.96 9.92 -17.07
CA LEU A 297 -8.44 9.12 -15.95
C LEU A 297 -8.34 7.62 -16.27
N LEU A 298 -7.91 6.84 -15.29
CA LEU A 298 -7.95 5.38 -15.31
C LEU A 298 -9.38 4.91 -15.02
N ALA A 299 -10.30 5.14 -15.97
CA ALA A 299 -11.74 4.96 -15.82
C ALA A 299 -12.18 3.48 -15.72
N LEU A 300 -11.77 2.81 -14.64
CA LEU A 300 -12.09 1.43 -14.33
C LEU A 300 -12.74 1.32 -12.94
N PRO A 301 -13.85 0.59 -12.80
CA PRO A 301 -14.56 0.47 -11.52
C PRO A 301 -13.88 -0.58 -10.63
N THR A 302 -12.74 -0.23 -10.03
CA THR A 302 -11.99 -1.09 -9.11
C THR A 302 -12.36 -0.83 -7.65
N SER A 303 -12.09 -1.79 -6.76
CA SER A 303 -12.33 -1.60 -5.32
C SER A 303 -11.53 -0.43 -4.73
N ALA A 304 -10.40 -0.06 -5.35
CA ALA A 304 -9.59 1.07 -4.89
C ALA A 304 -10.29 2.42 -5.09
N GLY A 305 -11.18 2.52 -6.09
CA GLY A 305 -12.03 3.69 -6.28
C GLY A 305 -12.98 4.00 -5.13
N PHE A 306 -13.14 3.06 -4.19
CA PHE A 306 -13.94 3.22 -2.98
C PHE A 306 -13.13 3.62 -1.74
N LEU A 307 -11.79 3.50 -1.78
CA LEU A 307 -10.92 3.87 -0.66
C LEU A 307 -10.99 5.36 -0.24
N PRO A 308 -11.44 6.31 -1.07
CA PRO A 308 -11.69 7.67 -0.58
C PRO A 308 -12.71 7.74 0.57
N LEU A 309 -13.63 6.77 0.70
CA LEU A 309 -14.50 6.64 1.88
C LEU A 309 -13.68 6.47 3.16
N PHE A 310 -12.67 5.60 3.13
CA PHE A 310 -11.74 5.40 4.26
C PHE A 310 -10.98 6.68 4.62
N ALA A 311 -10.71 7.52 3.63
CA ALA A 311 -10.07 8.82 3.79
C ALA A 311 -11.03 9.94 4.24
N GLY A 312 -12.35 9.75 4.14
CA GLY A 312 -13.33 10.80 4.44
C GLY A 312 -13.31 11.95 3.44
N LEU A 313 -12.94 11.68 2.19
CA LEU A 313 -12.85 12.68 1.11
C LEU A 313 -14.17 12.94 0.36
N PRO A 314 -15.03 11.92 0.10
CA PRO A 314 -16.30 12.13 -0.58
C PRO A 314 -17.26 13.01 0.23
N ASP A 315 -18.06 13.81 -0.46
CA ASP A 315 -19.23 14.42 0.16
C ASP A 315 -20.37 13.39 0.40
N GLU A 316 -21.44 13.80 1.08
CA GLU A 316 -22.57 12.93 1.41
C GLU A 316 -23.28 12.35 0.17
N MET A 317 -23.30 13.09 -0.95
CA MET A 317 -23.92 12.62 -2.19
C MET A 317 -23.03 11.57 -2.87
N GLN A 318 -21.74 11.84 -2.97
CA GLN A 318 -20.75 10.90 -3.50
C GLN A 318 -20.71 9.62 -2.66
N ALA A 319 -20.65 9.73 -1.32
CA ALA A 319 -20.66 8.58 -0.43
C ALA A 319 -21.92 7.72 -0.60
N ARG A 320 -23.10 8.33 -0.73
CA ARG A 320 -24.36 7.61 -1.03
C ARG A 320 -24.31 6.92 -2.40
N SER A 321 -23.77 7.58 -3.43
CA SER A 321 -23.62 6.99 -4.77
C SER A 321 -22.69 5.76 -4.74
N MET A 322 -21.57 5.88 -4.03
CA MET A 322 -20.60 4.80 -3.84
C MET A 322 -21.22 3.60 -3.11
N ALA A 323 -21.96 3.84 -2.02
CA ALA A 323 -22.65 2.77 -1.29
C ALA A 323 -23.72 2.08 -2.15
N ALA A 324 -24.47 2.84 -2.95
CA ALA A 324 -25.46 2.28 -3.89
C ALA A 324 -24.79 1.42 -4.98
N GLU A 325 -23.62 1.80 -5.48
CA GLU A 325 -22.88 1.01 -6.45
C GLU A 325 -22.32 -0.29 -5.85
N LEU A 326 -21.84 -0.27 -4.61
CA LEU A 326 -21.45 -1.50 -3.90
C LEU A 326 -22.65 -2.46 -3.72
N GLU A 327 -23.84 -1.93 -3.44
CA GLU A 327 -25.06 -2.75 -3.36
C GLU A 327 -25.45 -3.33 -4.74
N ARG A 328 -25.21 -2.60 -5.84
CA ARG A 328 -25.36 -3.14 -7.20
C ARG A 328 -24.37 -4.27 -7.48
N TRP A 329 -23.12 -4.14 -7.06
CA TRP A 329 -22.12 -5.21 -7.20
C TRP A 329 -22.55 -6.46 -6.43
N ARG A 330 -23.12 -6.30 -5.24
CA ARG A 330 -23.64 -7.39 -4.39
C ARG A 330 -24.66 -8.28 -5.10
N GLN A 331 -25.38 -7.75 -6.09
CA GLN A 331 -26.35 -8.53 -6.86
C GLN A 331 -25.69 -9.57 -7.77
N HIS A 332 -24.39 -9.42 -8.08
CA HIS A 332 -23.66 -10.24 -9.03
C HIS A 332 -22.61 -11.15 -8.38
N VAL A 333 -22.26 -10.92 -7.11
CA VAL A 333 -21.26 -11.70 -6.36
C VAL A 333 -21.76 -12.06 -4.97
N HIS A 334 -21.30 -13.20 -4.45
CA HIS A 334 -21.68 -13.63 -3.10
C HIS A 334 -20.93 -12.85 -2.00
N TYR A 335 -19.68 -12.44 -2.26
CA TYR A 335 -18.84 -11.73 -1.31
C TYR A 335 -18.43 -10.38 -1.90
N LEU A 336 -18.61 -9.32 -1.10
CA LEU A 336 -18.10 -7.99 -1.37
C LEU A 336 -16.77 -7.76 -0.64
N VAL A 337 -15.90 -6.86 -1.09
CA VAL A 337 -15.90 -6.10 -2.35
C VAL A 337 -14.90 -6.74 -3.31
N PRO A 338 -15.29 -7.22 -4.51
CA PRO A 338 -14.36 -7.75 -5.51
C PRO A 338 -13.40 -6.65 -5.99
N SER A 339 -12.18 -7.00 -6.37
CA SER A 339 -11.17 -6.00 -6.76
C SER A 339 -11.49 -5.23 -8.04
N LEU A 340 -12.38 -5.77 -8.89
CA LEU A 340 -12.92 -5.15 -10.10
C LEU A 340 -14.43 -5.42 -10.14
N ALA A 341 -15.20 -4.47 -10.69
CA ALA A 341 -16.65 -4.61 -10.80
C ALA A 341 -17.06 -5.94 -11.46
N PRO A 342 -18.01 -6.67 -10.85
CA PRO A 342 -18.51 -7.90 -11.44
C PRO A 342 -19.24 -7.60 -12.76
N GLY A 343 -18.99 -8.41 -13.78
CA GLY A 343 -19.53 -8.20 -15.13
C GLY A 343 -18.70 -7.30 -16.04
N HIS A 344 -17.64 -6.66 -15.53
CA HIS A 344 -16.68 -5.97 -16.40
C HIS A 344 -15.96 -6.99 -17.31
N PRO A 345 -15.68 -6.68 -18.60
CA PRO A 345 -15.04 -7.64 -19.53
C PRO A 345 -13.67 -8.17 -19.08
N GLN A 346 -12.95 -7.40 -18.24
CA GLN A 346 -11.66 -7.79 -17.66
C GLN A 346 -11.77 -8.49 -16.29
N PHE A 347 -12.98 -8.78 -15.82
CA PHE A 347 -13.19 -9.47 -14.55
C PHE A 347 -12.78 -10.94 -14.63
N GLU A 348 -11.80 -11.32 -13.82
CA GLU A 348 -11.27 -12.67 -13.72
C GLU A 348 -11.39 -13.15 -12.26
N PRO A 349 -12.37 -14.02 -11.91
CA PRO A 349 -12.77 -14.27 -10.51
C PRO A 349 -11.70 -14.94 -9.64
N GLN A 350 -10.65 -15.52 -10.24
CA GLN A 350 -9.58 -16.21 -9.54
C GLN A 350 -8.22 -15.51 -9.69
N ARG A 351 -8.13 -14.46 -10.52
CA ARG A 351 -6.83 -13.89 -10.91
C ARG A 351 -6.47 -12.66 -10.11
N TYR A 352 -5.94 -12.88 -8.92
CA TYR A 352 -5.26 -11.88 -8.08
C TYR A 352 -6.05 -10.55 -7.91
N TRP A 353 -5.63 -9.42 -8.51
CA TRP A 353 -6.33 -8.12 -8.42
C TRP A 353 -7.32 -7.85 -9.55
N ARG A 354 -7.77 -8.87 -10.29
CA ARG A 354 -8.73 -8.73 -11.41
C ARG A 354 -10.15 -9.22 -11.11
N GLY A 355 -10.48 -9.50 -9.87
CA GLY A 355 -11.82 -9.98 -9.49
C GLY A 355 -11.94 -10.49 -8.06
N PRO A 356 -10.94 -11.22 -7.49
CA PRO A 356 -11.01 -11.70 -6.12
C PRO A 356 -11.28 -10.62 -5.08
N VAL A 357 -11.84 -11.06 -3.94
CA VAL A 357 -12.10 -10.22 -2.76
C VAL A 357 -10.86 -10.22 -1.85
N TRP A 358 -10.47 -9.04 -1.39
CA TRP A 358 -9.30 -8.84 -0.52
C TRP A 358 -9.71 -8.31 0.84
N SER A 359 -9.47 -9.09 1.91
CA SER A 359 -9.89 -8.74 3.27
C SER A 359 -9.32 -7.42 3.77
N ILE A 360 -8.09 -7.08 3.37
CA ILE A 360 -7.45 -5.80 3.71
C ILE A 360 -8.18 -4.60 3.10
N ILE A 361 -8.71 -4.73 1.88
CA ILE A 361 -9.53 -3.69 1.25
C ILE A 361 -10.87 -3.61 1.97
N ASN A 362 -11.49 -4.76 2.27
CA ASN A 362 -12.76 -4.75 3.01
C ASN A 362 -12.60 -4.13 4.39
N TYR A 363 -11.49 -4.40 5.09
CA TYR A 363 -11.20 -3.79 6.38
C TYR A 363 -11.15 -2.26 6.28
N MET A 364 -10.41 -1.71 5.31
CA MET A 364 -10.35 -0.26 5.10
C MET A 364 -11.71 0.34 4.69
N LEU A 365 -12.44 -0.30 3.77
CA LEU A 365 -13.75 0.17 3.34
C LEU A 365 -14.78 0.11 4.47
N ALA A 366 -14.77 -0.93 5.30
CA ALA A 366 -15.66 -1.05 6.46
C ALA A 366 -15.37 -0.01 7.55
N LEU A 367 -14.17 0.57 7.60
CA LEU A 367 -13.86 1.71 8.47
C LEU A 367 -14.28 3.07 7.88
N GLY A 368 -14.56 3.12 6.58
CA GLY A 368 -14.95 4.35 5.86
C GLY A 368 -16.45 4.47 5.58
N LEU A 369 -17.14 3.33 5.43
CA LEU A 369 -18.60 3.20 5.39
C LEU A 369 -19.17 3.28 6.80
#